data_AF-D3T1T0-F1
#
_entry.id   AF-D3T1T0-F1
#
_cell.length_a   1.000
_cell.length_b   1.000
_cell.length_c   1.000
_cell.angle_alpha   90.00
_cell.angle_beta   90.00
_cell.angle_gamma   90.00
#
_symmetry.space_group_name_H-M   'P 1'
#
loop_
_entity.id
_entity.type
_entity.pdbx_description
1 polymer ?
#
loop_
_entity_poly.entity_id
_entity_poly.type
_entity_poly.pdbx_seq_one_letter_code
_entity_poly.pdbx_strand_id
1 'polypeptide(L)'
;MTDDDILDAETVLGQTEGIYAEPAGAAPIAGIRRAREQGIISSDESVVAVVTGMGLKDTAGAKRAVGDVTRIEPTLDDVEARYGAAKNEMEHSP
;
A
#
# COMPACT_ATOMS: atom_id res chain seq x y z
N MET A 1 0.74 -12.03 -15.76
CA MET A 1 0.26 -10.88 -14.98
C MET A 1 -1.24 -11.02 -14.94
N THR A 2 -1.79 -11.21 -13.76
CA THR A 2 -3.23 -11.30 -13.50
C THR A 2 -3.74 -9.97 -12.95
N ASP A 3 -5.06 -9.83 -12.80
CA ASP A 3 -5.65 -8.67 -12.12
C ASP A 3 -5.24 -8.61 -10.65
N ASP A 4 -5.09 -9.75 -9.98
CA ASP A 4 -4.61 -9.84 -8.60
C ASP A 4 -3.17 -9.30 -8.46
N ASP A 5 -2.29 -9.60 -9.42
CA ASP A 5 -0.92 -9.05 -9.44
C ASP A 5 -0.92 -7.51 -9.46
N ILE A 6 -1.92 -6.90 -10.12
CA ILE A 6 -2.07 -5.44 -10.24
C ILE A 6 -2.59 -4.85 -8.93
N LEU A 7 -3.60 -5.48 -8.30
CA LEU A 7 -4.16 -5.02 -7.02
C LEU A 7 -3.13 -5.11 -5.89
N ASP A 8 -2.30 -6.16 -5.91
CA ASP A 8 -1.15 -6.27 -5.00
C ASP A 8 -0.16 -5.12 -5.24
N ALA A 9 0.11 -4.77 -6.50
CA ALA A 9 1.01 -3.67 -6.84
C ALA A 9 0.48 -2.30 -6.43
N GLU A 10 -0.83 -2.05 -6.52
CA GLU A 10 -1.47 -0.85 -5.95
C GLU A 10 -1.23 -0.76 -4.45
N THR A 11 -1.46 -1.87 -3.74
CA THR A 11 -1.32 -1.96 -2.29
C THR A 11 0.13 -1.69 -1.87
N VAL A 12 1.10 -2.30 -2.55
CA VAL A 12 2.53 -2.07 -2.30
C VAL A 12 2.89 -0.59 -2.52
N LEU A 13 2.54 -0.01 -3.68
CA LEU A 13 2.81 1.40 -3.97
C LEU A 13 2.24 2.35 -2.90
N GLY A 14 1.00 2.08 -2.47
CA GLY A 14 0.35 2.87 -1.44
C GLY A 14 1.01 2.74 -0.08
N GLN A 15 1.40 1.53 0.31
CA GLN A 15 1.97 1.23 1.63
C GLN A 15 3.44 1.62 1.78
N THR A 16 4.24 1.54 0.71
CA THR A 16 5.70 1.78 0.79
C THR A 16 6.11 3.16 0.28
N GLU A 17 5.50 3.64 -0.80
CA GLU A 17 5.90 4.90 -1.45
C GLU A 17 4.89 6.04 -1.21
N GLY A 18 3.72 5.75 -0.63
CA GLY A 18 2.64 6.72 -0.48
C GLY A 18 1.99 7.12 -1.80
N ILE A 19 2.13 6.30 -2.86
CA ILE A 19 1.58 6.57 -4.19
C ILE A 19 0.25 5.84 -4.34
N TYR A 20 -0.84 6.60 -4.36
CA TYR A 20 -2.17 6.04 -4.60
C TYR A 20 -2.48 5.97 -6.10
N ALA A 21 -2.10 4.86 -6.73
CA ALA A 21 -2.36 4.58 -8.15
C ALA A 21 -3.72 3.89 -8.36
N GLU A 22 -4.29 4.05 -9.56
CA GLU A 22 -5.38 3.19 -10.06
C GLU A 22 -4.81 1.94 -10.76
N PRO A 23 -5.63 0.93 -11.17
CA PRO A 23 -5.10 -0.34 -11.69
C PRO A 23 -4.18 -0.18 -12.89
N ALA A 24 -4.56 0.67 -13.84
CA ALA A 24 -3.73 0.96 -15.01
C ALA A 24 -2.40 1.64 -14.64
N GLY A 25 -2.40 2.47 -13.59
CA GLY A 25 -1.20 3.14 -13.08
C GLY A 25 -0.28 2.23 -12.28
N ALA A 26 -0.81 1.16 -11.67
CA ALA A 26 -0.04 0.17 -10.90
C ALA A 26 0.47 -1.01 -11.76
N ALA A 27 -0.15 -1.28 -12.90
CA ALA A 27 0.24 -2.37 -13.82
C ALA A 27 1.75 -2.40 -14.18
N PRO A 28 2.45 -1.26 -14.41
CA PRO A 28 3.89 -1.28 -14.64
C PRO A 28 4.68 -1.89 -13.48
N ILE A 29 4.25 -1.69 -12.22
CA ILE A 29 4.93 -2.23 -11.04
C ILE A 29 4.77 -3.75 -10.96
N ALA A 30 3.57 -4.27 -11.23
CA ALA A 30 3.33 -5.71 -11.33
C ALA A 30 4.20 -6.35 -12.43
N GLY A 31 4.29 -5.68 -13.59
CA GLY A 31 5.13 -6.10 -14.70
C GLY A 31 6.62 -6.10 -14.35
N ILE A 32 7.12 -5.06 -13.70
CA ILE A 32 8.53 -4.94 -13.26
C ILE A 32 8.87 -6.04 -12.26
N ARG A 33 7.99 -6.30 -11.27
CA ARG A 33 8.18 -7.38 -10.31
C ARG A 33 8.34 -8.73 -11.02
N ARG A 34 7.43 -9.05 -11.94
CA ARG A 34 7.50 -10.28 -12.74
C ARG A 34 8.77 -10.35 -13.60
N ALA A 35 9.15 -9.24 -14.24
CA ALA A 35 10.37 -9.18 -15.05
C ALA A 35 11.64 -9.41 -14.21
N ARG A 36 11.69 -8.92 -12.97
CA ARG A 36 12.77 -9.23 -12.01
C ARG A 36 12.77 -10.71 -11.61
N GLU A 37 11.61 -11.28 -11.31
CA GLU A 37 11.46 -12.72 -10.99
C GLU A 37 11.90 -13.62 -12.15
N GLN A 38 11.71 -13.17 -13.39
CA GLN A 38 12.13 -13.87 -14.61
C GLN A 38 13.58 -13.61 -15.01
N GLY A 39 14.31 -12.75 -14.29
CA GLY A 39 15.69 -12.38 -14.62
C GLY A 39 15.83 -11.51 -15.88
N ILE A 40 14.74 -10.88 -16.33
CA ILE A 40 14.76 -9.93 -17.46
C ILE A 40 15.38 -8.59 -17.02
N ILE A 41 15.12 -8.19 -15.78
CA ILE A 41 15.68 -6.97 -15.16
C ILE A 41 16.63 -7.42 -14.03
N SER A 42 17.90 -7.05 -14.13
CA SER A 42 18.88 -7.32 -13.07
C SER A 42 18.68 -6.43 -11.83
N SER A 43 19.27 -6.81 -10.70
CA SER A 43 19.17 -6.06 -9.44
C SER A 43 19.90 -4.71 -9.45
N ASP A 44 20.85 -4.53 -10.35
CA ASP A 44 21.68 -3.33 -10.51
C ASP A 44 21.16 -2.37 -11.59
N GLU A 45 20.08 -2.74 -12.30
CA GLU A 45 19.46 -1.89 -13.31
C GLU A 45 18.53 -0.84 -12.70
N SER A 46 18.45 0.32 -13.35
CA SER A 46 17.50 1.39 -13.03
C SER A 46 16.29 1.32 -13.95
N VAL A 47 15.09 1.37 -13.38
CA VAL A 47 13.82 1.29 -14.11
C VAL A 47 12.96 2.52 -13.81
N VAL A 48 12.28 3.04 -14.82
CA VAL A 48 11.28 4.11 -14.67
C VAL A 48 9.89 3.53 -14.91
N ALA A 49 9.02 3.62 -13.92
CA ALA A 49 7.61 3.29 -14.04
C ALA A 49 6.78 4.57 -14.20
N VAL A 50 5.89 4.60 -15.19
CA VAL A 50 5.00 5.74 -15.43
C VAL A 50 3.63 5.46 -14.82
N VAL A 51 3.28 6.19 -13.76
CA VAL A 51 1.97 6.12 -13.13
C VAL A 51 1.03 7.08 -13.85
N THR A 52 0.20 6.55 -14.75
CA THR A 52 -0.65 7.36 -15.65
C THR A 52 -1.94 7.87 -14.98
N GLY A 53 -2.35 7.29 -13.86
CA GLY A 53 -3.60 7.62 -13.18
C GLY A 53 -3.55 7.45 -11.66
N MET A 54 -4.33 8.29 -10.97
CA MET A 54 -4.45 8.30 -9.51
C MET A 54 -5.68 7.55 -9.03
N GLY A 55 -5.55 6.86 -7.91
CA GLY A 55 -6.60 6.01 -7.34
C GLY A 55 -7.86 6.76 -6.89
N LEU A 56 -7.81 8.09 -6.69
CA LEU A 56 -9.02 8.88 -6.37
C LEU A 56 -10.09 8.83 -7.47
N LYS A 57 -9.74 8.41 -8.69
CA LYS A 57 -10.68 8.14 -9.78
C LYS A 57 -11.45 6.82 -9.61
N ASP A 58 -10.90 5.86 -8.87
CA ASP A 58 -11.51 4.55 -8.58
C ASP A 58 -11.49 4.24 -7.07
N THR A 59 -12.33 4.96 -6.33
CA THR A 59 -12.49 4.72 -4.89
C THR A 59 -13.13 3.37 -4.56
N ALA A 60 -13.82 2.74 -5.51
CA ALA A 60 -14.45 1.42 -5.32
C ALA A 60 -13.43 0.28 -5.47
N GLY A 61 -12.48 0.39 -6.40
CA GLY A 61 -11.31 -0.50 -6.49
C GLY A 61 -10.48 -0.48 -5.22
N ALA A 62 -10.14 0.72 -4.75
CA ALA A 62 -9.31 0.86 -3.55
C ALA A 62 -9.94 0.26 -2.28
N LYS A 63 -11.27 0.38 -2.11
CA LYS A 63 -11.97 -0.29 -1.00
C LYS A 63 -11.84 -1.82 -1.05
N ARG A 64 -11.82 -2.42 -2.25
CA ARG A 64 -11.63 -3.87 -2.40
C ARG A 64 -10.20 -4.30 -2.05
N ALA A 65 -9.21 -3.47 -2.34
CA ALA A 65 -7.81 -3.77 -2.08
C ALA A 65 -7.46 -3.77 -0.57
N VAL A 66 -8.05 -2.88 0.23
CA VAL A 66 -7.68 -2.70 1.66
C VAL A 66 -8.55 -3.49 2.65
N GLY A 67 -9.61 -4.14 2.18
CA GLY A 67 -10.55 -4.90 3.01
C GLY A 67 -11.52 -4.04 3.84
N ASP A 68 -12.25 -4.71 4.74
CA ASP A 68 -13.30 -4.08 5.53
C ASP A 68 -12.79 -3.30 6.75
N VAL A 69 -13.56 -2.27 7.11
CA VAL A 69 -13.31 -1.48 8.32
C VAL A 69 -13.74 -2.27 9.56
N THR A 70 -12.79 -2.53 10.47
CA THR A 70 -13.12 -3.10 11.78
C THR A 70 -13.80 -2.06 12.65
N ARG A 71 -15.06 -2.30 13.01
CA ARG A 71 -15.79 -1.46 13.98
C ARG A 71 -15.36 -1.81 15.41
N ILE A 72 -15.09 -0.79 16.21
CA ILE A 72 -14.78 -0.88 17.64
C ILE A 72 -15.77 -0.02 18.44
N GLU A 73 -15.89 -0.26 19.74
CA GLU A 73 -16.67 0.57 20.65
C GLU A 73 -16.00 1.95 20.82
N PRO A 74 -16.78 3.03 21.03
CA PRO A 74 -16.25 4.39 21.16
C PRO A 74 -15.64 4.62 22.55
N THR A 75 -14.68 3.78 22.95
CA THR A 75 -14.00 3.80 24.25
C THR A 75 -12.50 3.76 24.05
N LEU A 76 -11.75 4.35 24.99
CA LEU A 76 -10.29 4.31 24.95
C LEU A 76 -9.77 2.88 25.09
N ASP A 77 -10.35 2.09 25.99
CA ASP A 77 -9.98 0.70 26.24
C ASP A 77 -9.96 -0.15 24.96
N ASP A 78 -10.96 0.00 24.09
CA ASP A 78 -11.07 -0.80 22.85
C ASP A 78 -10.07 -0.34 21.76
N VAL A 79 -9.71 0.96 21.75
CA VAL A 79 -8.62 1.48 20.90
C VAL A 79 -7.28 0.91 21.36
N GLU A 80 -7.00 0.95 22.67
CA GLU A 80 -5.75 0.47 23.26
C GLU A 80 -5.59 -1.05 23.11
N ALA A 81 -6.67 -1.82 23.24
CA ALA A 81 -6.67 -3.26 22.99
C ALA A 81 -6.23 -3.62 21.56
N ARG A 82 -6.52 -2.75 20.58
CA ARG A 82 -6.20 -2.99 19.16
C ARG A 82 -4.85 -2.44 18.73
N TYR A 83 -4.51 -1.22 19.15
CA TYR A 83 -3.34 -0.50 18.65
C TYR A 83 -2.22 -0.35 19.69
N GLY A 84 -2.44 -0.83 20.91
CA GLY A 84 -1.56 -0.63 22.06
C GLY A 84 -1.84 0.70 22.76
N ALA A 85 -1.47 0.78 24.04
CA ALA A 85 -1.53 2.03 24.80
C ALA A 85 -0.54 3.05 24.22
N ALA A 86 -0.92 4.33 24.27
CA ALA A 86 -0.02 5.41 23.89
C ALA A 86 1.26 5.35 24.74
N LYS A 87 2.42 5.43 24.08
CA LYS A 87 3.69 5.61 24.80
C LYS A 87 3.67 7.00 25.43
N ASN A 88 3.60 7.06 26.75
CA ASN A 88 3.78 8.33 27.47
C ASN A 88 5.25 8.75 27.36
N GLU A 89 5.59 9.52 26.33
CA GLU A 89 6.85 10.27 26.30
C GLU A 89 6.72 11.49 27.24
N MET A 90 6.69 11.22 28.55
CA MET A 90 7.00 12.19 29.59
C MET A 90 8.27 11.76 30.30
N GLU A 91 9.38 11.80 29.58
CA GLU A 91 10.69 11.97 30.20
C GLU A 91 11.39 13.10 29.45
N HIS A 92 10.86 14.32 29.64
CA HIS A 92 11.70 15.51 29.53
C HIS A 92 12.70 15.43 30.69
N SER A 93 13.84 14.80 30.44
CA SER A 93 15.03 14.93 31.28
C SER A 93 15.49 16.41 31.23
N PRO A 94 15.90 16.99 32.37
CA PRO A 94 16.04 18.44 32.56
C PRO A 94 17.08 19.12 31.66
#